data_AF-A0A1G2WSG4-F1
#
_entry.id   AF-A0A1G2WSG4-F1
#
_cell.length_a   1.000
_cell.length_b   1.000
_cell.length_c   1.000
_cell.angle_alpha   90.00
_cell.angle_beta   90.00
_cell.angle_gamma   90.00
#
_symmetry.space_group_name_H-M   'P 1'
#
loop_
_entity.id
_entity.type
_entity.pdbx_description
1 polymer ?
#
loop_
_entity_poly.entity_id
_entity_poly.type
_entity_poly.pdbx_seq_one_letter_code
_entity_poly.pdbx_strand_id
1 'polypeptide(L)'
;MDSEQVIFAPDKNLAWFVQQKTKKKIIPVPAGGQCYVHSQIPLKDVQKAKAKYPLAEIIAHPECLPEVQKAADIVTSTSGMIKYSRESKGHEFIVATEVGMVYRLRKEIAR
;
A
#
# COMPACT_ATOMS: atom_id res chain seq x y z
N MET A 1 -8.27 19.95 -13.78
CA MET A 1 -6.83 20.22 -13.53
C MET A 1 -6.11 19.76 -14.78
N ASP A 2 -5.75 20.71 -15.63
CA ASP A 2 -5.51 20.41 -17.06
C ASP A 2 -4.02 20.31 -17.40
N SER A 3 -3.16 20.32 -16.39
CA SER A 3 -1.72 20.09 -16.57
C SER A 3 -1.42 18.62 -16.89
N GLU A 4 -0.54 18.41 -17.87
CA GLU A 4 0.04 17.11 -18.22
C GLU A 4 1.15 16.66 -17.24
N GLN A 5 1.75 17.61 -16.51
CA GLN A 5 2.83 17.34 -15.55
C GLN A 5 2.42 17.78 -14.14
N VAL A 6 2.80 16.99 -13.14
CA VAL A 6 2.48 17.25 -11.73
C VAL A 6 3.73 17.05 -10.88
N ILE A 7 4.14 18.09 -10.16
CA ILE A 7 5.12 17.96 -9.07
C ILE A 7 4.44 17.24 -7.91
N PHE A 8 5.07 16.19 -7.40
CA PHE A 8 4.50 15.33 -6.37
C PHE A 8 5.49 15.16 -5.22
N ALA A 9 5.02 15.32 -3.99
CA ALA A 9 5.87 15.36 -2.82
C ALA A 9 5.13 14.84 -1.57
N PRO A 10 5.86 14.45 -0.52
CA PRO A 10 7.30 14.19 -0.51
C PRO A 10 7.65 12.75 -0.91
N ASP A 11 6.67 11.85 -1.00
CA ASP A 11 6.91 10.41 -1.12
C ASP A 11 7.01 9.94 -2.57
N LYS A 12 8.17 9.42 -2.94
CA LYS A 12 8.46 8.90 -4.29
C LYS A 12 7.74 7.61 -4.62
N ASN A 13 7.40 6.78 -3.62
CA ASN A 13 6.72 5.51 -3.83
C ASN A 13 5.23 5.75 -4.11
N LEU A 14 4.63 6.71 -3.41
CA LEU A 14 3.29 7.21 -3.72
C LEU A 14 3.28 7.93 -5.07
N ALA A 15 4.30 8.72 -5.39
CA ALA A 15 4.44 9.32 -6.72
C ALA A 15 4.49 8.24 -7.82
N TRP A 16 5.26 7.16 -7.58
CA TRP A 16 5.34 6.01 -8.48
C TRP A 16 3.97 5.35 -8.66
N PHE A 17 3.22 5.14 -7.56
CA PHE A 17 1.86 4.60 -7.60
C PHE A 17 0.94 5.48 -8.47
N VAL A 18 0.92 6.79 -8.22
CA VAL A 18 0.09 7.74 -8.96
C VAL A 18 0.45 7.72 -10.44
N GLN A 19 1.74 7.67 -10.79
CA GLN A 19 2.21 7.55 -12.17
C GLN A 19 1.64 6.31 -12.89
N GLN A 20 1.41 5.20 -12.19
CA GLN A 20 0.80 4.01 -12.79
C GLN A 20 -0.73 4.15 -13.00
N LYS A 21 -1.37 5.06 -12.28
CA LYS A 21 -2.83 5.26 -12.30
C LYS A 21 -3.28 6.43 -13.15
N THR A 22 -2.35 7.15 -13.76
CA THR A 22 -2.63 8.34 -14.57
C THR A 22 -1.77 8.39 -15.81
N LYS A 23 -2.24 9.12 -16.83
CA LYS A 23 -1.45 9.43 -18.04
C LYS A 23 -0.52 10.64 -17.86
N LYS A 24 -0.64 11.35 -16.73
CA LYS A 24 0.18 12.52 -16.42
C LYS A 24 1.61 12.12 -16.08
N LYS A 25 2.57 13.00 -16.37
CA LYS A 25 3.95 12.87 -15.91
C LYS A 25 4.05 13.33 -14.45
N ILE A 26 4.43 12.43 -13.56
CA ILE A 26 4.61 12.71 -12.14
C ILE A 26 6.10 12.97 -11.87
N ILE A 27 6.40 14.10 -11.25
CA ILE A 27 7.77 14.53 -10.94
C ILE A 27 7.95 14.51 -9.42
N PRO A 28 8.55 13.44 -8.84
CA PRO A 28 8.74 13.32 -7.41
C PRO A 28 9.80 14.29 -6.89
N VAL A 29 9.50 14.99 -5.79
CA VAL A 29 10.41 15.90 -5.10
C VAL A 29 10.27 15.73 -3.58
N PRO A 30 11.36 15.51 -2.81
CA PRO A 30 12.74 15.29 -3.27
C PRO A 30 12.92 13.88 -3.86
N ALA A 31 13.99 13.66 -4.63
CA ALA A 31 14.27 12.37 -5.28
C ALA A 31 14.38 11.18 -4.31
N GLY A 32 14.82 11.44 -3.07
CA GLY A 32 14.96 10.44 -2.01
C GLY A 32 13.81 10.40 -1.00
N GLY A 33 12.75 11.20 -1.19
CA GLY A 33 11.67 11.30 -0.22
C GLY A 33 10.85 10.00 -0.17
N GLN A 34 10.71 9.44 1.03
CA GLN A 34 9.95 8.21 1.27
C GLN A 34 9.60 8.09 2.75
N CYS A 35 8.51 7.39 3.06
CA CYS A 35 8.21 7.00 4.43
C CYS A 35 9.15 5.87 4.91
N TYR A 36 9.85 6.10 6.03
CA TYR A 36 10.75 5.09 6.59
C TYR A 36 10.01 3.84 7.08
N VAL A 37 8.76 3.98 7.57
CA VAL A 37 7.95 2.86 8.06
C VAL A 37 7.61 1.91 6.92
N HIS A 38 7.07 2.43 5.81
CA HIS A 38 6.66 1.61 4.68
C HIS A 38 7.82 1.09 3.83
N SER A 39 8.96 1.79 3.83
CA SER A 39 10.18 1.33 3.13
C SER A 39 10.93 0.22 3.89
N GLN A 40 10.64 0.00 5.17
CA GLN A 40 11.19 -1.10 5.96
C GLN A 40 10.47 -2.44 5.77
N ILE A 41 9.45 -2.50 4.90
CA ILE A 41 8.71 -3.72 4.58
C ILE A 41 9.29 -4.31 3.29
N PRO A 42 10.21 -5.30 3.36
CA PRO A 42 10.79 -5.89 2.16
C PRO A 42 9.83 -6.91 1.55
N LEU A 43 9.85 -7.01 0.21
CA LEU A 43 9.04 -7.99 -0.53
C LEU A 43 9.20 -9.43 0.00
N LYS A 44 10.42 -9.80 0.41
CA LYS A 44 10.71 -11.13 0.96
C LYS A 44 9.84 -11.49 2.17
N ASP A 45 9.50 -10.52 3.02
CA ASP A 45 8.72 -10.77 4.23
C ASP A 45 7.22 -10.87 3.90
N VAL A 46 6.75 -10.09 2.93
CA VAL A 46 5.39 -10.23 2.36
C VAL A 46 5.23 -11.61 1.71
N GLN A 47 6.20 -12.06 0.93
CA GLN A 47 6.19 -13.37 0.28
C GLN A 47 6.22 -14.51 1.31
N LYS A 48 7.04 -14.40 2.37
CA LYS A 48 7.04 -15.37 3.47
C LYS A 48 5.68 -15.42 4.17
N ALA A 49 5.06 -14.27 4.43
CA ALA A 49 3.73 -14.21 5.01
C ALA A 49 2.69 -14.88 4.10
N LYS A 50 2.73 -14.61 2.79
CA LYS A 50 1.84 -15.24 1.79
C LYS A 50 2.06 -16.75 1.68
N ALA A 51 3.30 -17.22 1.76
CA ALA A 51 3.59 -18.65 1.78
C ALA A 51 3.03 -19.34 3.04
N LYS A 52 3.05 -18.66 4.19
CA LYS A 52 2.48 -19.15 5.45
C LYS A 52 0.94 -19.09 5.46
N TYR A 53 0.35 -18.08 4.83
CA TYR A 53 -1.09 -17.85 4.75
C TYR A 53 -1.50 -17.74 3.27
N PRO A 54 -1.54 -18.87 2.53
CA PRO A 54 -1.73 -18.86 1.07
C PRO A 54 -3.07 -18.25 0.63
N LEU A 55 -4.10 -18.35 1.46
CA LEU A 55 -5.44 -17.81 1.18
C LEU A 55 -5.59 -16.33 1.56
N ALA A 56 -4.63 -15.75 2.30
CA ALA A 56 -4.74 -14.38 2.77
C ALA A 56 -4.51 -13.36 1.65
N GLU A 57 -5.37 -12.35 1.55
CA GLU A 57 -5.21 -11.25 0.57
C GLU A 57 -4.17 -10.24 1.08
N ILE A 58 -3.27 -9.79 0.20
CA ILE A 58 -2.23 -8.83 0.50
C ILE A 58 -2.76 -7.41 0.26
N ILE A 59 -2.83 -6.61 1.32
CA ILE A 59 -3.25 -5.22 1.30
C ILE A 59 -2.03 -4.35 1.61
N ALA A 60 -1.62 -3.49 0.69
CA ALA A 60 -0.45 -2.62 0.86
C ALA A 60 -0.81 -1.12 0.82
N HIS A 61 -0.06 -0.32 1.56
CA HIS A 61 -0.11 1.13 1.44
C HIS A 61 0.65 1.59 0.18
N PRO A 62 0.20 2.64 -0.54
CA PRO A 62 0.92 3.14 -1.72
C PRO A 62 2.29 3.79 -1.42
N GLU A 63 2.65 3.96 -0.14
CA GLU A 63 4.00 4.39 0.26
C GLU A 63 5.00 3.22 0.38
N CYS A 64 4.52 1.97 0.32
CA CYS A 64 5.39 0.80 0.28
C CYS A 64 6.26 0.80 -0.98
N LEU A 65 7.39 0.07 -0.93
CA LEU A 65 8.26 -0.06 -2.09
C LEU A 65 7.50 -0.60 -3.32
N PRO A 66 7.82 -0.16 -4.55
CA PRO A 66 7.11 -0.57 -5.76
C PRO A 66 6.96 -2.08 -5.93
N GLU A 67 7.96 -2.86 -5.53
CA GLU A 67 7.94 -4.32 -5.56
C GLU A 67 6.91 -4.93 -4.61
N VAL A 68 6.66 -4.31 -3.45
CA VAL A 68 5.59 -4.71 -2.52
C VAL A 68 4.24 -4.33 -3.10
N GLN A 69 4.11 -3.13 -3.66
CA GLN A 69 2.87 -2.69 -4.30
C GLN A 69 2.47 -3.62 -5.46
N LYS A 70 3.42 -4.09 -6.27
CA LYS A 70 3.18 -5.02 -7.38
C LYS A 70 2.76 -6.41 -6.92
N ALA A 71 3.19 -6.84 -5.74
CA ALA A 71 2.84 -8.14 -5.16
C ALA A 71 1.52 -8.11 -4.38
N ALA A 72 0.94 -6.93 -4.14
CA ALA A 72 -0.29 -6.77 -3.38
C ALA A 72 -1.53 -7.07 -4.23
N ASP A 73 -2.52 -7.71 -3.64
CA ASP A 73 -3.84 -7.90 -4.24
C ASP A 73 -4.58 -6.55 -4.35
N ILE A 74 -4.38 -5.66 -3.38
CA ILE A 74 -4.86 -4.28 -3.43
C ILE A 74 -3.86 -3.30 -2.81
N VAL A 75 -3.75 -2.11 -3.42
CA VAL A 75 -2.97 -0.98 -2.91
C VAL A 75 -3.91 0.18 -2.62
N THR A 76 -3.98 0.60 -1.35
CA THR A 76 -4.93 1.64 -0.90
C THR A 76 -4.48 2.32 0.39
N SER A 77 -5.05 3.49 0.71
CA SER A 77 -4.87 4.16 2.00
C SER A 77 -5.45 3.34 3.15
N THR A 78 -5.06 3.63 4.40
CA THR A 78 -5.55 2.95 5.62
C THR A 78 -7.09 2.92 5.72
N SER A 79 -7.77 4.03 5.41
CA SER A 79 -9.24 4.06 5.35
C SER A 79 -9.80 3.13 4.27
N GLY A 80 -9.13 3.06 3.12
CA GLY A 80 -9.51 2.12 2.07
C GLY A 80 -9.22 0.66 2.44
N MET A 81 -8.19 0.39 3.25
CA MET A 81 -7.95 -0.96 3.79
C MET A 81 -9.12 -1.42 4.65
N ILE A 82 -9.63 -0.57 5.54
CA ILE A 82 -10.82 -0.88 6.37
C ILE A 82 -12.02 -1.17 5.48
N LYS A 83 -12.28 -0.29 4.51
CA LYS A 83 -13.40 -0.45 3.58
C LYS A 83 -13.29 -1.80 2.84
N TYR A 84 -12.14 -2.05 2.24
CA TYR A 84 -11.90 -3.29 1.50
C TYR A 84 -12.03 -4.53 2.39
N SER A 85 -11.43 -4.54 3.58
CA SER A 85 -11.54 -5.68 4.49
C SER A 85 -12.94 -5.89 5.06
N ARG A 86 -13.82 -4.87 5.09
CA ARG A 86 -15.24 -5.04 5.44
C ARG A 86 -16.05 -5.68 4.30
N GLU A 87 -15.74 -5.28 3.08
CA GLU A 87 -16.46 -5.68 1.86
C GLU A 87 -15.96 -7.01 1.27
N SER A 88 -14.69 -7.34 1.50
CA SER A 88 -14.08 -8.58 1.00
C SER A 88 -14.74 -9.81 1.64
N LYS A 89 -14.83 -10.86 0.82
CA LYS A 89 -15.22 -12.20 1.28
C LYS A 89 -14.05 -12.95 1.92
N GLY A 90 -12.83 -12.44 1.77
CA GLY A 90 -11.63 -12.96 2.42
C GLY A 90 -11.73 -12.87 3.94
N HIS A 91 -11.22 -13.89 4.62
CA HIS A 91 -11.21 -13.98 6.08
C HIS A 91 -9.83 -13.63 6.68
N GLU A 92 -8.79 -13.58 5.85
CA GLU A 92 -7.42 -13.35 6.26
C GLU A 92 -6.76 -12.32 5.36
N PHE A 93 -6.01 -11.40 5.97
CA PHE A 93 -5.33 -10.33 5.27
C PHE A 93 -3.89 -10.22 5.75
N ILE A 94 -2.96 -10.06 4.81
CA ILE A 94 -1.58 -9.66 5.06
C ILE A 94 -1.51 -8.15 4.84
N VAL A 95 -1.26 -7.39 5.90
CA VAL A 95 -1.34 -5.92 5.88
C VAL A 95 0.06 -5.31 5.88
N ALA A 96 0.45 -4.68 4.78
CA ALA A 96 1.72 -3.98 4.63
C ALA A 96 1.54 -2.46 4.87
N THR A 97 1.55 -2.06 6.14
CA THR A 97 1.53 -0.66 6.62
C THR A 97 2.06 -0.60 8.06
N GLU A 98 1.89 0.51 8.78
CA GLU A 98 2.22 0.57 10.20
C GLU A 98 1.44 -0.46 11.06
N VAL A 99 2.10 -0.96 12.11
CA VAL A 99 1.56 -2.00 13.01
C VAL A 99 0.23 -1.61 13.68
N GLY A 100 0.01 -0.32 13.93
CA GLY A 100 -1.22 0.20 14.52
C GLY A 100 -2.47 -0.11 13.69
N MET A 101 -2.30 -0.32 12.37
CA MET A 101 -3.40 -0.67 11.49
C MET A 101 -3.99 -2.04 11.80
N VAL A 102 -3.18 -3.01 12.25
CA VAL A 102 -3.67 -4.34 12.64
C VAL A 102 -4.66 -4.23 13.80
N TYR A 103 -4.34 -3.41 14.81
CA TYR A 103 -5.24 -3.15 15.92
C TYR A 103 -6.54 -2.50 15.44
N ARG A 104 -6.44 -1.50 14.57
CA ARG A 104 -7.60 -0.80 14.02
C ARG A 104 -8.51 -1.72 13.22
N LEU A 105 -7.96 -2.55 12.33
CA LEU A 105 -8.71 -3.54 11.55
C LEU A 105 -9.42 -4.53 12.47
N ARG A 106 -8.74 -5.04 13.50
CA ARG A 106 -9.39 -5.92 14.49
C ARG A 106 -10.54 -5.22 15.19
N LYS A 107 -10.38 -3.97 15.63
CA LYS A 107 -11.46 -3.23 16.30
C LYS A 107 -12.65 -2.93 15.38
N GLU A 108 -12.38 -2.63 14.12
CA GLU A 108 -13.38 -2.12 13.17
C GLU A 108 -14.07 -3.21 12.31
N ILE A 109 -13.51 -4.42 12.31
CA ILE A 109 -13.95 -5.54 11.45
C ILE A 109 -14.14 -6.84 12.25
N ALA A 110 -13.75 -6.90 13.54
CA ALA A 110 -14.09 -8.05 14.38
C ALA A 110 -15.62 -8.30 14.30
N ARG A 111 -15.96 -9.46 13.74
CA ARG A 111 -17.30 -10.02 13.71
C ARG A 111 -17.51 -10.84 14.97
#